data_AF-A0A6P2MSP9-F1
#
_entry.id   AF-A0A6P2MSP9-F1
#
_cell.length_a   1.000
_cell.length_b   1.000
_cell.length_c   1.000
_cell.angle_alpha   90.00
_cell.angle_beta   90.00
_cell.angle_gamma   90.00
#
_symmetry.space_group_name_H-M   'P 1'
#
loop_
_entity.id
_entity.type
_entity.pdbx_description
1 polymer ?
#
loop_
_entity_poly.entity_id
_entity_poly.type
_entity_poly.pdbx_seq_one_letter_code
_entity_poly.pdbx_strand_id
1 'polypeptide(L)'
;MSDTNTQNKSKAPVDVGKRQTVASAQWFLEKQADYYAPPYEKNNLDVFICGEDAFKQIAADLKAAKHSVEIICWGFDPGMELIRNGKVWPRGDTWGGLLRDVAAGKFNNGKPVQVRLLSWYGFIGSLGSNNSRVTAAVA
;
A
#
# COMPACT_ATOMS: atom_id res chain seq x y z
N MET A 1 -11.17 -29.51 23.87
CA MET A 1 -11.56 -28.13 23.50
C MET A 1 -10.37 -27.25 23.81
N SER A 2 -9.86 -26.51 22.82
CA SER A 2 -8.79 -25.53 23.06
C SER A 2 -9.34 -24.40 23.93
N ASP A 3 -8.52 -23.94 24.87
CA ASP A 3 -8.82 -22.79 25.74
C ASP A 3 -9.29 -21.59 24.90
N THR A 4 -10.45 -21.03 25.23
CA THR A 4 -11.04 -19.89 24.51
C THR A 4 -10.52 -18.54 25.02
N ASN A 5 -9.67 -18.54 26.05
CA ASN A 5 -9.09 -17.33 26.60
C ASN A 5 -7.93 -16.83 25.73
N THR A 6 -8.24 -15.92 24.81
CA THR A 6 -7.25 -15.26 23.94
C THR A 6 -6.73 -13.93 24.52
N GLN A 7 -7.10 -13.58 25.75
CA GLN A 7 -6.73 -12.29 26.34
C GLN A 7 -5.33 -12.35 26.98
N ASN A 8 -4.42 -11.56 26.44
CA ASN A 8 -3.07 -11.39 26.99
C ASN A 8 -3.05 -10.25 28.04
N LYS A 9 -2.24 -10.40 29.09
CA LYS A 9 -2.02 -9.33 30.07
C LYS A 9 -1.26 -8.18 29.41
N SER A 10 -1.87 -7.01 29.33
CA SER A 10 -1.21 -5.78 28.87
C SER A 10 -0.71 -4.94 30.05
N LYS A 11 0.43 -4.26 29.89
CA LYS A 11 0.97 -3.30 30.86
C LYS A 11 0.89 -1.90 30.26
N ALA A 12 0.21 -0.98 30.94
CA ALA A 12 0.15 0.42 30.54
C ALA A 12 0.95 1.29 31.52
N PRO A 13 1.76 2.26 31.04
CA PRO A 13 2.44 3.21 31.92
C PRO A 13 1.43 4.14 32.59
N VAL A 14 1.65 4.44 33.87
CA VAL A 14 0.83 5.41 34.62
C VAL A 14 1.56 6.75 34.69
N ASP A 15 0.88 7.84 34.34
CA ASP A 15 1.36 9.19 34.62
C ASP A 15 1.14 9.46 36.12
N VAL A 16 2.23 9.53 36.88
CA VAL A 16 2.20 9.71 38.34
C VAL A 16 1.72 11.11 38.72
N GLY A 17 1.98 12.13 37.89
CA GLY A 17 1.56 13.51 38.14
C GLY A 17 0.06 13.72 37.95
N LYS A 18 -0.49 13.13 36.89
CA LYS A 18 -1.94 13.21 36.60
C LYS A 18 -2.75 12.08 37.25
N ARG A 19 -2.08 11.05 37.78
CA ARG A 19 -2.69 9.81 38.29
C ARG A 19 -3.63 9.16 37.28
N GLN A 20 -3.24 9.22 36.01
CA GLN A 20 -4.02 8.73 34.89
C GLN A 20 -3.17 7.78 34.04
N THR A 21 -3.82 6.80 33.43
CA THR A 21 -3.21 5.92 32.45
C THR A 21 -4.15 5.80 31.27
N VAL A 22 -3.59 5.72 30.07
CA VAL A 22 -4.34 5.38 28.86
C VAL A 22 -3.93 3.97 28.49
N ALA A 23 -4.86 3.04 28.61
CA ALA A 23 -4.70 1.66 28.18
C ALA A 23 -5.67 1.38 27.04
N SER A 24 -5.24 0.55 26.09
CA SER A 24 -6.11 0.01 25.04
C SER A 24 -6.37 -1.45 25.32
N ALA A 25 -7.57 -1.93 25.00
CA ALA A 25 -7.86 -3.36 25.01
C ALA A 25 -7.04 -4.06 23.91
N GLN A 26 -6.81 -5.37 24.05
CA GLN A 26 -6.27 -6.16 22.96
C GLN A 26 -7.31 -6.23 21.82
N TRP A 27 -7.11 -5.43 20.78
CA TRP A 27 -8.04 -5.36 19.62
C TRP A 27 -7.84 -6.49 18.61
N PHE A 28 -6.63 -7.08 18.59
CA PHE A 28 -6.25 -8.10 17.62
C PHE A 28 -6.08 -9.46 18.30
N LEU A 29 -6.51 -10.53 17.63
CA LEU A 29 -6.27 -11.91 18.05
C LEU A 29 -4.79 -12.23 17.85
N GLU A 30 -3.91 -11.90 18.80
CA GLU A 30 -2.47 -12.21 18.71
C GLU A 30 -2.25 -13.73 18.76
N LYS A 31 -2.20 -14.38 17.60
CA LYS A 31 -1.87 -15.80 17.45
C LYS A 31 -0.50 -15.95 16.83
N GLN A 32 0.05 -17.16 16.86
CA GLN A 32 1.29 -17.47 16.15
C GLN A 32 1.21 -17.18 14.63
N ALA A 33 0.00 -17.17 14.06
CA ALA A 33 -0.23 -16.76 12.68
C ALA A 33 0.12 -15.28 12.40
N ASP A 34 0.05 -14.42 13.43
CA ASP A 34 0.31 -12.98 13.33
C ASP A 34 1.76 -12.62 13.68
N TYR A 35 2.62 -13.63 13.85
CA TYR A 35 4.04 -13.44 14.19
C TYR A 35 4.77 -12.53 13.19
N TYR A 36 4.45 -12.63 11.90
CA TYR A 36 5.06 -11.81 10.85
C TYR A 36 4.46 -10.39 10.74
N ALA A 37 3.34 -10.12 11.41
CA ALA A 37 2.65 -8.84 11.40
C ALA A 37 2.01 -8.55 12.78
N PRO A 38 2.82 -8.37 13.84
CA PRO A 38 2.27 -8.08 15.16
C PRO A 38 1.55 -6.72 15.18
N PRO A 39 0.61 -6.48 16.11
CA PRO A 39 0.02 -5.17 16.29
C PRO A 39 1.07 -4.11 16.59
N TYR A 40 1.12 -3.06 15.78
CA TYR A 40 1.98 -1.91 16.02
C TYR A 40 1.16 -0.82 16.71
N GLU A 41 1.75 -0.16 17.71
CA GLU A 41 1.14 1.00 18.37
C GLU A 41 1.60 2.31 17.72
N LYS A 42 0.80 3.38 17.87
CA LYS A 42 1.11 4.73 17.36
C LYS A 42 1.24 4.84 15.83
N ASN A 43 0.53 4.00 15.09
CA ASN A 43 0.39 4.16 13.64
C ASN A 43 -0.49 5.37 13.31
N ASN A 44 -0.20 6.03 12.19
CA ASN A 44 -1.15 6.91 11.53
C ASN A 44 -1.96 6.08 10.52
N LEU A 45 -3.29 6.10 10.63
CA LEU A 45 -4.18 5.36 9.73
C LEU A 45 -5.12 6.34 9.05
N ASP A 46 -5.03 6.42 7.73
CA ASP A 46 -5.93 7.22 6.91
C ASP A 46 -6.94 6.31 6.22
N VAL A 47 -8.23 6.59 6.43
CA VAL A 47 -9.32 5.82 5.85
C VAL A 47 -9.83 6.53 4.61
N PHE A 48 -9.71 5.88 3.46
CA PHE A 48 -10.21 6.40 2.19
C PHE A 48 -11.54 5.75 1.84
N ILE A 49 -12.51 6.58 1.50
CA ILE A 49 -13.79 6.15 0.93
C ILE A 49 -13.77 6.49 -0.55
N CYS A 50 -14.10 5.52 -1.41
CA CYS A 50 -13.96 5.61 -2.86
C CYS A 50 -12.49 5.75 -3.32
N GLY A 51 -12.30 5.86 -4.65
CA GLY A 51 -10.98 5.81 -5.26
C GLY A 51 -10.29 7.17 -5.45
N GLU A 52 -11.03 8.28 -5.52
CA GLU A 52 -10.44 9.56 -5.94
C GLU A 52 -9.31 10.03 -5.03
N ASP A 53 -9.58 10.12 -3.72
CA ASP A 53 -8.57 10.58 -2.76
C ASP A 53 -7.49 9.53 -2.51
N ALA A 54 -7.85 8.24 -2.56
CA ALA A 54 -6.90 7.14 -2.48
C ALA A 54 -5.89 7.18 -3.64
N PHE A 55 -6.34 7.32 -4.88
CA PHE A 55 -5.46 7.37 -6.05
C PHE A 55 -4.63 8.65 -6.11
N LYS A 56 -5.16 9.79 -5.63
CA LYS A 56 -4.36 11.00 -5.45
C LYS A 56 -3.22 10.77 -4.45
N GLN A 57 -3.51 10.16 -3.30
CA GLN A 57 -2.49 9.87 -2.28
C GLN A 57 -1.44 8.89 -2.83
N ILE A 58 -1.85 7.79 -3.48
CA ILE A 58 -0.89 6.84 -4.04
C ILE A 58 0.00 7.52 -5.10
N ALA A 59 -0.56 8.38 -5.96
CA ALA A 59 0.24 9.13 -6.93
C ALA A 59 1.27 10.06 -6.26
N ALA A 60 0.93 10.66 -5.11
CA ALA A 60 1.86 11.46 -4.32
C ALA A 60 2.97 10.59 -3.70
N ASP A 61 2.61 9.45 -3.12
CA ASP A 61 3.56 8.53 -2.48
C ASP A 61 4.55 7.95 -3.49
N LEU A 62 4.08 7.61 -4.70
CA LEU A 62 4.95 7.15 -5.79
C LEU A 62 5.99 8.21 -6.18
N LYS A 63 5.60 9.48 -6.26
CA LYS A 63 6.53 10.59 -6.56
C LYS A 63 7.49 10.84 -5.39
N ALA A 64 7.06 10.58 -4.16
CA ALA A 64 7.89 10.73 -2.97
C ALA A 64 8.88 9.57 -2.76
N ALA A 65 8.63 8.41 -3.39
CA ALA A 65 9.43 7.20 -3.23
C ALA A 65 10.93 7.42 -3.51
N LYS A 66 11.78 6.85 -2.64
CA LYS A 66 13.25 7.04 -2.67
C LYS A 66 14.04 5.78 -2.99
N HIS A 67 13.50 4.60 -2.67
CA HIS A 67 14.23 3.34 -2.74
C HIS A 67 13.47 2.29 -3.55
N SER A 68 12.23 2.01 -3.15
CA SER A 68 11.41 1.02 -3.84
C SER A 68 9.93 1.37 -3.82
N VAL A 69 9.21 0.72 -4.73
CA VAL A 69 7.75 0.72 -4.83
C VAL A 69 7.34 -0.72 -5.10
N GLU A 70 6.50 -1.29 -4.22
CA GLU A 70 5.91 -2.61 -4.41
C GLU A 70 4.40 -2.49 -4.60
N ILE A 71 3.90 -2.94 -5.75
CA ILE A 71 2.45 -2.98 -6.03
C ILE A 71 2.03 -4.43 -6.14
N ILE A 72 1.02 -4.80 -5.34
CA ILE A 72 0.39 -6.11 -5.37
C ILE A 72 -1.09 -5.87 -5.65
N CYS A 73 -1.59 -6.38 -6.78
CA CYS A 73 -2.98 -6.16 -7.15
C CYS A 73 -3.59 -7.30 -7.98
N TRP A 74 -4.91 -7.42 -7.91
CA TRP A 74 -5.65 -8.41 -8.68
C TRP A 74 -5.78 -8.02 -10.16
N GLY A 75 -6.01 -6.74 -10.43
CA GLY A 75 -6.01 -6.15 -11.76
C GLY A 75 -5.07 -4.97 -11.84
N PHE A 76 -4.34 -4.85 -12.96
CA PHE A 76 -3.43 -3.74 -13.22
C PHE A 76 -3.65 -3.22 -14.65
N ASP A 77 -4.18 -2.00 -14.76
CA ASP A 77 -4.29 -1.28 -16.03
C ASP A 77 -3.24 -0.16 -16.09
N PRO A 78 -2.21 -0.28 -16.96
CA PRO A 78 -1.19 0.75 -17.11
C PRO A 78 -1.72 2.05 -17.73
N GLY A 79 -2.83 2.01 -18.46
CA GLY A 79 -3.46 3.16 -19.09
C GLY A 79 -4.39 3.95 -18.17
N MET A 80 -4.69 3.42 -16.98
CA MET A 80 -5.58 4.05 -16.02
C MET A 80 -4.98 5.36 -15.48
N GLU A 81 -5.78 6.42 -15.49
CA GLU A 81 -5.43 7.73 -14.92
C GLU A 81 -5.73 7.74 -13.41
N LEU A 82 -4.71 8.06 -12.62
CA LEU A 82 -4.83 8.15 -11.15
C LEU A 82 -5.51 9.43 -10.72
N ILE A 83 -5.13 10.51 -11.38
CA ILE A 83 -5.65 11.85 -11.15
C ILE A 83 -6.23 12.29 -12.49
N ARG A 84 -7.52 12.64 -12.49
CA ARG A 84 -8.28 12.96 -13.69
C ARG A 84 -8.63 14.44 -13.70
N ASN A 85 -7.73 15.27 -14.22
CA ASN A 85 -7.88 16.73 -14.18
C ASN A 85 -8.12 17.35 -15.58
N GLY A 86 -9.02 16.76 -16.38
CA GLY A 86 -9.23 17.23 -17.75
C GLY A 86 -10.44 16.64 -18.46
N LYS A 87 -10.71 17.12 -19.67
CA LYS A 87 -11.80 16.63 -20.52
C LYS A 87 -11.33 15.60 -21.55
N VAL A 88 -10.12 15.76 -22.08
CA VAL A 88 -9.54 14.91 -23.14
C VAL A 88 -8.44 14.02 -22.56
N TRP A 89 -8.42 12.75 -22.97
CA TRP A 89 -7.42 11.78 -22.53
C TRP A 89 -6.08 11.97 -23.27
N PRO A 90 -4.92 11.87 -22.60
CA PRO A 90 -4.75 11.72 -21.15
C PRO A 90 -4.94 13.05 -20.39
N ARG A 91 -5.79 13.01 -19.37
CA ARG A 91 -6.20 14.04 -18.40
C ARG A 91 -5.25 14.17 -17.21
N GLY A 92 -4.26 13.29 -17.11
CA GLY A 92 -3.30 13.25 -16.01
C GLY A 92 -2.31 12.09 -16.12
N ASP A 93 -1.58 11.85 -15.03
CA ASP A 93 -0.60 10.76 -14.95
C ASP A 93 -1.30 9.40 -15.02
N THR A 94 -0.89 8.59 -16.01
CA THR A 94 -1.30 7.18 -16.10
C THR A 94 -0.46 6.33 -15.16
N TRP A 95 -1.02 5.20 -14.73
CA TRP A 95 -0.34 4.30 -13.80
C TRP A 95 1.01 3.82 -14.33
N GLY A 96 1.03 3.35 -15.58
CA GLY A 96 2.26 2.88 -16.23
C GLY A 96 3.26 4.00 -16.51
N GLY A 97 2.77 5.17 -16.93
CA GLY A 97 3.62 6.34 -17.18
C GLY A 97 4.30 6.83 -15.91
N LEU A 98 3.56 6.91 -14.80
CA LEU A 98 4.08 7.34 -13.52
C LEU A 98 5.12 6.36 -12.97
N LEU A 99 4.84 5.05 -13.01
CA LEU A 99 5.79 4.04 -12.53
C LEU A 99 7.09 4.02 -13.34
N ARG A 100 7.01 4.22 -14.66
CA ARG A 100 8.20 4.37 -15.51
C ARG A 100 9.02 5.58 -15.10
N ASP A 101 8.37 6.72 -14.91
CA ASP A 101 9.03 7.97 -14.54
C ASP A 101 9.67 7.89 -13.14
N VAL A 102 9.00 7.21 -12.20
CA VAL A 102 9.55 6.89 -10.86
C VAL A 102 10.75 5.96 -10.96
N ALA A 103 10.65 4.88 -11.74
CA ALA A 103 11.75 3.94 -11.95
C ALA A 103 12.99 4.61 -12.55
N ALA A 104 12.78 5.56 -13.47
CA ALA A 104 13.84 6.37 -14.06
C ALA A 104 14.43 7.43 -13.11
N GLY A 105 13.90 7.56 -11.88
CA GLY A 105 14.40 8.51 -10.89
C GLY A 105 14.00 9.96 -11.14
N LYS A 106 12.98 10.22 -12.00
CA LYS A 106 12.53 11.57 -12.36
C LYS A 106 12.16 12.41 -11.14
N PHE A 107 11.61 11.77 -10.10
CA PHE A 107 11.19 12.42 -8.85
C PHE A 107 12.20 12.22 -7.69
N ASN A 108 13.37 11.64 -7.98
CA ASN A 108 14.37 11.27 -6.98
C ASN A 108 15.78 11.75 -7.36
N ASN A 109 15.89 12.99 -7.87
CA ASN A 109 17.17 13.61 -8.28
C ASN A 109 17.96 12.74 -9.29
N GLY A 110 17.26 12.03 -10.18
CA GLY A 110 17.85 11.12 -11.16
C GLY A 110 18.31 9.78 -10.59
N LYS A 111 18.11 9.52 -9.30
CA LYS A 111 18.41 8.20 -8.70
C LYS A 111 17.27 7.22 -8.99
N PRO A 112 17.54 6.08 -9.64
CA PRO A 112 16.50 5.13 -9.98
C PRO A 112 15.83 4.55 -8.72
N VAL A 113 14.53 4.26 -8.84
CA VAL A 113 13.72 3.64 -7.79
C VAL A 113 13.32 2.25 -8.24
N GLN A 114 13.45 1.24 -7.38
CA GLN A 114 13.11 -0.13 -7.76
C GLN A 114 11.60 -0.34 -7.72
N VAL A 115 10.97 -0.47 -8.88
CA VAL A 115 9.53 -0.74 -9.01
C VAL A 115 9.30 -2.23 -9.22
N ARG A 116 8.51 -2.87 -8.35
CA ARG A 116 8.10 -4.27 -8.45
C ARG A 116 6.58 -4.37 -8.50
N LEU A 117 6.05 -5.02 -9.52
CA LEU A 117 4.62 -5.25 -9.71
C LEU A 117 4.32 -6.74 -9.69
N LEU A 118 3.50 -7.17 -8.73
CA LEU A 118 2.93 -8.50 -8.67
C LEU A 118 1.43 -8.39 -8.99
N SER A 119 1.05 -8.82 -10.19
CA SER A 119 -0.36 -8.83 -10.63
C SER A 119 -0.86 -10.26 -10.73
N TRP A 120 -2.06 -10.52 -10.20
CA TRP A 120 -2.68 -11.84 -10.31
C TRP A 120 -3.01 -12.19 -11.76
N TYR A 121 -2.71 -13.43 -12.14
CA TYR A 121 -3.02 -13.96 -13.46
C TYR A 121 -4.37 -14.70 -13.43
N GLY A 122 -5.38 -14.16 -14.11
CA GLY A 122 -6.69 -14.79 -14.27
C GLY A 122 -7.18 -14.69 -15.71
N PHE A 123 -7.62 -15.83 -16.28
CA PHE A 123 -8.13 -15.94 -17.66
C PHE A 123 -9.23 -14.93 -18.01
N ILE A 124 -10.11 -14.60 -17.05
CA ILE A 124 -11.21 -13.63 -17.20
C ILE A 124 -10.70 -12.17 -17.23
N GLY A 125 -9.59 -11.87 -16.55
CA GLY A 125 -8.93 -10.56 -16.61
C GLY A 125 -8.16 -10.34 -17.92
N SER A 126 -7.70 -11.42 -18.57
CA SER A 126 -6.92 -11.31 -19.82
C SER A 126 -7.77 -11.00 -21.07
N LEU A 127 -9.08 -11.29 -21.04
CA LEU A 127 -9.98 -11.00 -22.17
C LEU A 127 -10.28 -9.50 -22.32
N GLY A 128 -10.14 -8.71 -21.26
CA GLY A 128 -10.31 -7.25 -21.27
C GLY A 128 -9.02 -6.45 -21.05
N SER A 129 -7.93 -7.10 -20.62
CA SER A 129 -6.61 -6.49 -20.46
C SER A 129 -5.58 -7.34 -21.17
N ASN A 130 -4.96 -6.80 -22.23
CA ASN A 130 -3.83 -7.40 -22.95
C ASN A 130 -2.54 -7.45 -22.11
N ASN A 131 -2.63 -7.81 -20.83
CA ASN A 131 -1.51 -7.86 -19.92
C ASN A 131 -1.26 -9.31 -19.50
N SER A 132 -0.48 -10.03 -20.31
CA SER A 132 0.21 -11.23 -19.86
C SER A 132 1.49 -11.44 -20.65
N ARG A 133 2.56 -10.75 -20.22
CA ARG A 133 3.96 -11.17 -20.35
C ARG A 133 4.80 -10.29 -19.42
N VAL A 134 4.80 -10.62 -18.13
CA VAL A 134 5.86 -10.15 -17.23
C VAL A 134 7.05 -11.07 -17.46
N THR A 135 7.95 -10.69 -18.38
CA THR A 135 9.31 -11.21 -18.37
C THR A 135 10.04 -10.39 -17.31
N ALA A 136 10.19 -10.94 -16.11
CA ALA A 136 11.11 -10.40 -15.13
C ALA A 136 12.53 -10.60 -15.66
N ALA A 137 13.10 -9.57 -16.29
CA ALA A 137 14.54 -9.47 -16.52
C ALA A 137 15.12 -8.66 -15.36
N VAL A 138 15.71 -9.37 -14.41
CA VAL A 138 16.65 -8.79 -13.45
C VAL A 138 18.01 -8.81 -14.14
N ALA A 139 18.61 -7.63 -14.31
CA ALA A 139 20.04 -7.45 -14.57
C ALA A 139 20.54 -6.37 -13.60
#